data_AF-A0A1V5FT94-F1
#
_entry.id   AF-A0A1V5FT94-F1
#
_cell.length_a   1.000
_cell.length_b   1.000
_cell.length_c   1.000
_cell.angle_alpha   90.00
_cell.angle_beta   90.00
_cell.angle_gamma   90.00
#
_symmetry.space_group_name_H-M   'P 1'
#
loop_
_entity.id
_entity.type
_entity.pdbx_description
1 polymer ?
#
loop_
_entity_poly.entity_id
_entity_poly.type
_entity_poly.pdbx_seq_one_letter_code
_entity_poly.pdbx_strand_id
1 'polypeptide(L)'
;MNLRSSHWWVTAALAASAAWSLLFALAAFAGLGGRYQPLAADASLAPPVPTLDLQRATSRLDSVSAYAEIAERPLFNPDRRPVPPPDSAQANAPVAENTANFEVILTSVLLREDLGIAVVLHSPSGNSHSVKLGEELKGDLAGWKLVELAPRKAVFEGPGGRKEAALRVFDGTGGQAPTAVETPVAPNAPNQAAADSMAQPAQPGAPAAVGTPAADTPEARAELIRKRIEERRRQMREEAERNRGNQ
;
A
#
# COMPACT_ATOMS: atom_id res chain seq x y z
N MET A 1 6.66 -11.58 -70.16
CA MET A 1 7.37 -10.38 -70.64
C MET A 1 7.05 -9.25 -69.66
N ASN A 2 8.02 -8.75 -68.86
CA ASN A 2 7.98 -7.55 -67.97
C ASN A 2 8.73 -7.68 -66.62
N LEU A 3 9.70 -8.61 -66.47
CA LEU A 3 10.58 -8.58 -65.29
C LEU A 3 11.64 -7.47 -65.35
N ARG A 4 12.05 -7.03 -66.56
CA ARG A 4 13.05 -5.94 -66.71
C ARG A 4 12.48 -4.56 -66.36
N SER A 5 11.17 -4.34 -66.52
CA SER A 5 10.53 -3.08 -66.19
C SER A 5 10.36 -2.91 -64.68
N SER A 6 10.03 -3.97 -63.92
CA SER A 6 9.85 -3.86 -62.47
C SER A 6 11.13 -3.47 -61.73
N HIS A 7 12.29 -4.02 -62.14
CA HIS A 7 13.57 -3.66 -61.52
C HIS A 7 13.95 -2.18 -61.76
N TRP A 8 13.67 -1.63 -62.95
CA TRP A 8 13.98 -0.23 -63.26
C TRP A 8 13.16 0.76 -62.40
N TRP A 9 11.88 0.47 -62.18
CA TRP A 9 11.02 1.27 -61.30
C TRP A 9 11.46 1.22 -59.84
N VAL A 10 11.82 0.04 -59.33
CA VAL A 10 12.33 -0.11 -57.96
C VAL A 10 13.66 0.64 -57.79
N THR A 11 14.58 0.57 -58.75
CA THR A 11 15.84 1.33 -58.68
C THR A 11 15.62 2.83 -58.76
N ALA A 12 14.66 3.31 -59.56
CA ALA A 12 14.33 4.72 -59.64
C ALA A 12 13.72 5.24 -58.34
N ALA A 13 12.82 4.47 -57.71
CA ALA A 13 12.24 4.80 -56.42
C ALA A 13 13.30 4.82 -55.29
N LEU A 14 14.20 3.83 -55.25
CA LEU A 14 15.31 3.82 -54.28
C LEU A 14 16.26 5.01 -54.50
N ALA A 15 16.60 5.32 -55.75
CA ALA A 15 17.47 6.46 -56.06
C ALA A 15 16.83 7.79 -55.68
N ALA A 16 15.55 7.98 -55.95
CA ALA A 16 14.80 9.18 -55.54
C ALA A 16 14.73 9.31 -54.02
N SER A 17 14.46 8.22 -53.30
CA SER A 17 14.46 8.21 -51.84
C SER A 17 15.84 8.51 -51.26
N ALA A 18 16.91 7.90 -51.80
CA ALA A 18 18.28 8.16 -51.38
C ALA A 18 18.70 9.62 -51.63
N ALA A 19 18.29 10.20 -52.77
CA ALA A 19 18.53 11.61 -53.06
C ALA A 19 17.82 12.54 -52.07
N TRP A 20 16.56 12.23 -51.72
CA TRP A 20 15.82 12.97 -50.69
C TRP A 20 16.45 12.85 -49.31
N SER A 21 16.87 11.65 -48.90
CA SER A 21 17.57 11.44 -47.65
C SER A 21 18.90 12.21 -47.60
N LEU A 22 19.66 12.22 -48.70
CA LEU A 22 20.90 12.99 -48.78
C LEU A 22 20.65 14.51 -48.67
N LEU A 23 19.58 15.02 -49.28
CA LEU A 23 19.17 16.42 -49.14
C LEU A 23 18.85 16.79 -47.70
N PHE A 24 18.07 15.97 -47.00
CA PHE A 24 17.77 16.20 -45.58
C PHE A 24 19.01 16.07 -44.70
N ALA A 25 19.92 15.13 -45.00
CA ALA A 25 21.18 15.01 -44.29
C ALA A 25 22.07 16.25 -44.47
N LEU A 26 22.16 16.79 -45.70
CA LEU A 26 22.87 18.04 -45.98
C LEU A 26 22.21 19.23 -45.27
N ALA A 27 20.88 19.30 -45.25
CA ALA A 27 20.16 20.35 -44.54
C ALA A 27 20.41 20.28 -43.02
N ALA A 28 20.38 19.08 -42.44
CA ALA A 28 20.72 18.85 -41.03
C ALA A 28 22.17 19.25 -40.73
N PHE A 29 23.12 18.88 -41.59
CA PHE A 29 24.53 19.26 -41.46
C PHE A 29 24.75 20.78 -41.60
N ALA A 30 23.94 21.43 -42.45
CA ALA A 30 23.90 22.90 -42.58
C ALA A 30 23.21 23.60 -41.39
N GLY A 31 22.75 22.85 -40.38
CA GLY A 31 22.22 23.40 -39.14
C GLY A 31 20.70 23.43 -39.03
N LEU A 32 19.96 22.74 -39.91
CA LEU A 32 18.53 22.54 -39.76
C LEU A 32 18.25 21.81 -38.43
N GLY A 33 17.71 22.55 -37.44
CA GLY A 33 17.39 22.04 -36.10
C GLY A 33 18.47 22.26 -35.03
N GLY A 34 19.65 22.80 -35.37
CA GLY A 34 20.76 22.98 -34.42
C GLY A 34 20.77 24.33 -33.68
N ARG A 35 19.83 25.22 -33.99
CA ARG A 35 19.78 26.60 -33.46
C ARG A 35 18.48 26.79 -32.69
N TYR A 36 18.45 26.33 -31.44
CA TYR A 36 17.44 26.78 -30.49
C TYR A 36 18.05 27.90 -29.66
N GLN A 37 17.44 29.09 -29.72
CA GLN A 37 17.78 30.20 -28.84
C GLN A 37 16.61 30.33 -27.86
N PRO A 38 16.87 30.47 -26.55
CA PRO A 38 15.80 30.84 -25.63
C PRO A 38 15.18 32.15 -26.12
N LEU A 39 13.86 32.16 -26.26
CA LEU A 39 13.13 33.38 -26.58
C LEU A 39 13.41 34.41 -25.48
N ALA A 40 13.65 35.66 -25.87
CA ALA A 40 13.84 36.73 -24.90
C ALA A 40 12.64 36.78 -23.94
N ALA A 41 12.90 37.09 -22.67
CA ALA A 41 11.84 37.20 -21.68
C ALA A 41 10.84 38.28 -22.12
N ASP A 42 9.67 37.84 -22.57
CA ASP A 42 8.56 38.68 -22.96
C ASP A 42 7.48 38.62 -21.88
N ALA A 43 7.36 39.72 -21.13
CA ALA A 43 6.38 39.82 -20.05
C ALA A 43 4.93 39.78 -20.55
N SER A 44 4.69 40.02 -21.85
CA SER A 44 3.34 39.95 -22.45
C SER A 44 2.85 38.51 -22.65
N LEU A 45 3.76 37.54 -22.70
CA LEU A 45 3.45 36.11 -22.78
C LEU A 45 3.25 35.47 -21.40
N ALA A 46 3.64 36.17 -20.33
CA ALA A 46 3.46 35.68 -18.98
C ALA A 46 1.98 35.82 -18.56
N PRO A 47 1.36 34.77 -18.00
CA PRO A 47 0.04 34.92 -17.39
C PRO A 47 0.11 35.92 -16.24
N PRO A 48 -0.97 36.67 -15.97
CA PRO A 48 -0.99 37.64 -14.87
C PRO A 48 -0.73 36.92 -13.55
N VAL A 49 0.24 37.43 -12.78
CA VAL A 49 0.56 36.90 -11.45
C VAL A 49 -0.67 37.12 -10.55
N PRO A 50 -1.12 36.10 -9.81
CA PRO A 50 -2.24 36.27 -8.89
C PRO A 50 -1.88 37.32 -7.84
N THR A 51 -2.75 38.32 -7.66
CA THR A 51 -2.60 39.32 -6.62
C THR A 51 -2.95 38.71 -5.27
N LEU A 52 -1.96 38.62 -4.38
CA LEU A 52 -2.17 38.19 -3.01
C LEU A 52 -2.73 39.37 -2.19
N ASP A 53 -3.97 39.24 -1.73
CA ASP A 53 -4.55 40.19 -0.79
C ASP A 53 -3.98 39.93 0.62
N LEU A 54 -2.95 40.70 0.98
CA LEU A 54 -2.30 40.63 2.28
C LEU A 54 -3.20 41.12 3.42
N GLN A 55 -4.28 41.87 3.14
CA GLN A 55 -5.24 42.29 4.17
C GLN A 55 -6.14 41.13 4.61
N ARG A 56 -6.39 40.18 3.70
CA ARG A 56 -7.08 38.91 4.02
C ARG A 56 -6.14 37.85 4.59
N ALA A 57 -4.83 37.99 4.38
CA ALA A 57 -3.83 37.05 4.87
C ALA A 57 -3.70 37.16 6.40
N THR A 58 -4.57 36.46 7.13
CA THR A 58 -4.38 36.27 8.57
C THR A 58 -3.22 35.30 8.81
N SER A 59 -2.33 35.67 9.73
CA SER A 59 -1.32 34.72 10.20
C SER A 59 -2.03 33.56 10.89
N ARG A 60 -1.79 32.34 10.41
CA ARG A 60 -2.20 31.12 11.10
C ARG A 60 -1.28 30.76 12.26
N LEU A 61 -0.15 31.46 12.39
CA LEU A 61 0.79 31.26 13.47
C LEU A 61 0.25 31.91 14.72
N ASP A 62 0.29 31.15 15.81
CA ASP A 62 -0.04 31.64 17.14
C ASP A 62 1.11 32.52 17.68
N SER A 63 0.98 33.00 18.92
CA SER A 63 2.04 33.72 19.62
C SER A 63 3.35 32.91 19.68
N VAL A 64 4.50 33.58 19.68
CA VAL A 64 5.82 32.92 19.76
C VAL A 64 5.93 32.02 21.00
N SER A 65 5.27 32.40 22.10
CA SER A 65 5.20 31.60 23.34
C SER A 65 4.53 30.24 23.16
N ALA A 66 3.60 30.08 22.21
CA ALA A 66 2.96 28.79 21.91
C ALA A 66 3.96 27.76 21.35
N TYR A 67 5.13 28.21 20.90
CA TYR A 67 6.18 27.39 20.31
C TYR A 67 7.38 27.17 21.24
N ALA A 68 7.30 27.57 22.51
CA ALA A 68 8.39 27.41 23.47
C ALA A 68 8.83 25.95 23.67
N GLU A 69 7.90 24.98 23.54
CA GLU A 69 8.22 23.55 23.68
C GLU A 69 9.22 23.06 22.61
N ILE A 70 9.28 23.70 21.45
CA ILE A 70 10.25 23.36 20.39
C ILE A 70 11.69 23.62 20.84
N ALA A 71 11.90 24.62 21.71
CA ALA A 71 13.21 24.92 22.28
C ALA A 71 13.60 23.90 23.36
N GLU A 72 12.65 23.46 24.17
CA GLU A 72 12.86 22.43 25.21
C GLU A 72 13.05 21.02 24.62
N ARG A 73 12.39 20.74 23.49
CA ARG A 73 12.38 19.43 22.83
C ARG A 73 12.64 19.60 21.33
N PRO A 74 13.93 19.75 20.94
CA PRO A 74 14.27 19.96 19.54
C PRO A 74 13.84 18.74 18.71
N LEU A 75 13.03 18.98 17.68
CA LEU A 75 12.56 17.94 16.75
C LEU A 75 13.67 17.35 15.88
N PHE A 76 14.79 18.08 15.76
CA PHE A 76 15.92 17.70 14.94
C PHE A 76 17.19 17.73 15.77
N ASN A 77 18.06 16.74 15.54
CA ASN A 77 19.44 16.83 16.02
C ASN A 77 20.13 18.03 15.36
N PRO A 78 20.92 18.81 16.11
CA PRO A 78 21.66 19.95 15.55
C PRO A 78 22.57 19.51 14.39
N ASP A 79 23.17 18.34 14.52
CA ASP A 79 24.06 17.76 13.51
C ASP A 79 23.33 17.13 12.32
N ARG A 80 21.98 17.11 12.32
CA ARG A 80 21.11 16.45 11.32
C ARG A 80 21.51 15.01 11.00
N ARG A 81 22.14 14.33 11.96
CA ARG A 81 22.56 12.92 11.84
C ARG A 81 21.61 12.02 12.62
N PRO A 82 21.37 10.78 12.14
CA PRO A 82 20.67 9.77 12.92
C PRO A 82 21.37 9.55 14.27
N VAL A 83 20.60 9.36 15.34
CA VAL A 83 21.14 8.96 16.64
C VAL A 83 21.72 7.56 16.49
N PRO A 84 22.98 7.30 16.90
CA PRO A 84 23.53 5.95 16.93
C PRO A 84 22.62 5.03 17.77
N PRO A 85 22.39 3.78 17.35
CA PRO A 85 21.71 2.83 18.22
C PRO A 85 22.47 2.73 19.55
N PRO A 86 21.77 2.59 20.69
CA PRO A 86 22.44 2.44 21.98
C PRO A 86 23.42 1.28 21.90
N ASP A 87 24.66 1.51 22.37
CA ASP A 87 25.69 0.49 22.35
C ASP A 87 25.16 -0.77 23.04
N SER A 88 25.32 -1.90 22.36
CA SER A 88 24.98 -3.25 22.80
C SER A 88 25.71 -3.72 24.07
N ALA A 89 26.27 -2.81 24.87
CA ALA A 89 26.78 -3.09 26.20
C ALA A 89 25.67 -3.54 27.17
N GLN A 90 24.40 -3.20 26.91
CA GLN A 90 23.26 -3.79 27.61
C GLN A 90 22.80 -5.14 27.02
N ALA A 91 23.38 -5.60 25.90
CA ALA A 91 23.06 -6.88 25.27
C ALA A 91 23.83 -8.07 25.87
N ASN A 92 24.69 -7.83 26.86
CA ASN A 92 25.43 -8.86 27.60
C ASN A 92 24.70 -9.32 28.89
N ALA A 93 23.37 -9.26 28.92
CA ALA A 93 22.64 -10.14 29.82
C ALA A 93 22.90 -11.59 29.36
N PRO A 94 23.18 -12.54 30.27
CA PRO A 94 23.35 -13.93 29.88
C PRO A 94 22.10 -14.36 29.12
N VAL A 95 22.29 -14.72 27.84
CA VAL A 95 21.28 -15.39 27.04
C VAL A 95 20.94 -16.69 27.77
N ALA A 96 19.88 -16.67 28.57
CA ALA A 96 19.25 -17.90 29.00
C ALA A 96 18.96 -18.69 27.73
N GLU A 97 19.35 -19.97 27.70
CA GLU A 97 18.90 -20.91 26.67
C GLU A 97 17.38 -20.93 26.72
N ASN A 98 16.77 -20.03 25.95
CA ASN A 98 15.35 -19.94 25.87
C ASN A 98 14.96 -21.06 24.92
N THR A 99 14.50 -22.17 25.49
CA THR A 99 13.64 -23.13 24.78
C THR A 99 12.28 -22.47 24.51
N ALA A 100 12.31 -21.21 24.03
CA ALA A 100 11.14 -20.45 23.67
C ALA A 100 10.47 -21.23 22.55
N ASN A 101 9.15 -21.38 22.69
CA ASN A 101 8.31 -21.91 21.64
C ASN A 101 8.51 -21.06 20.40
N PHE A 102 9.28 -21.57 19.44
CA PHE A 102 9.50 -20.89 18.16
C PHE A 102 8.20 -20.89 17.36
N GLU A 103 7.40 -19.88 17.61
CA GLU A 103 6.18 -19.55 16.91
C GLU A 103 6.38 -18.17 16.28
N VAL A 104 6.63 -18.18 14.98
CA VAL A 104 6.94 -16.99 14.20
C VAL A 104 6.02 -16.92 12.99
N ILE A 105 5.56 -15.72 12.68
CA ILE A 105 4.76 -15.42 11.50
C ILE A 105 5.66 -14.65 10.53
N LEU A 106 5.84 -15.17 9.32
CA LEU A 106 6.58 -14.48 8.28
C LEU A 106 5.73 -13.33 7.74
N THR A 107 6.16 -12.08 7.95
CA THR A 107 5.41 -10.87 7.57
C THR A 107 5.95 -10.25 6.29
N SER A 108 7.27 -10.31 6.06
CA SER A 108 7.88 -9.79 4.86
C SER A 108 9.13 -10.58 4.46
N VAL A 109 9.38 -10.57 3.16
CA VAL A 109 10.51 -11.23 2.52
C VAL A 109 11.11 -10.25 1.52
N LEU A 110 12.41 -9.98 1.65
CA LEU A 110 13.16 -9.10 0.78
C LEU A 110 14.26 -9.93 0.10
N LEU A 111 14.14 -10.13 -1.21
CA LEU A 111 15.19 -10.75 -2.02
C LEU A 111 15.75 -9.71 -2.99
N ARG A 112 17.06 -9.50 -2.92
CA ARG A 112 17.90 -8.78 -3.89
C ARG A 112 18.99 -9.76 -4.35
N GLU A 113 19.63 -9.49 -5.49
CA GLU A 113 20.65 -10.36 -6.13
C GLU A 113 21.60 -11.07 -5.14
N ASP A 114 22.11 -10.35 -4.13
CA ASP A 114 23.05 -10.84 -3.12
C ASP A 114 22.52 -10.79 -1.68
N LEU A 115 21.29 -10.29 -1.46
CA LEU A 115 20.76 -10.01 -0.13
C LEU A 115 19.37 -10.60 0.06
N GLY A 116 19.27 -11.60 0.94
CA GLY A 116 18.01 -12.15 1.44
C GLY A 116 17.75 -11.70 2.87
N ILE A 117 16.62 -11.04 3.13
CA ILE A 117 16.15 -10.68 4.47
C ILE A 117 14.74 -11.23 4.68
N ALA A 118 14.52 -11.89 5.82
CA ALA A 118 13.20 -12.23 6.32
C ALA A 118 12.85 -11.32 7.49
N VAL A 119 11.60 -10.83 7.52
CA VAL A 119 11.03 -10.16 8.69
C VAL A 119 9.98 -11.09 9.28
N VAL A 120 10.17 -11.44 10.54
CA VAL A 120 9.29 -12.32 11.29
C VAL A 120 8.73 -11.63 12.51
N LEU A 121 7.48 -11.93 12.81
CA LEU A 121 6.81 -11.51 14.02
C LEU A 121 6.79 -12.70 14.99
N HIS A 122 7.35 -12.54 16.19
CA HIS A 122 7.20 -13.55 17.23
C HIS A 122 5.77 -13.50 17.77
N SER A 123 4.99 -14.57 17.59
CA SER A 123 3.56 -14.62 17.98
C SER A 123 3.33 -14.35 19.48
N PRO A 124 4.11 -14.96 20.41
CA PRO A 124 3.97 -14.73 21.85
C PRO A 124 4.35 -13.32 22.33
N SER A 125 5.44 -12.72 21.82
CA SER A 125 5.90 -11.40 22.29
C SER A 125 5.39 -10.23 21.46
N GLY A 126 4.89 -10.47 20.24
CA GLY A 126 4.53 -9.42 19.28
C GLY A 126 5.74 -8.64 18.74
N ASN A 127 6.98 -9.07 19.05
CA ASN A 127 8.19 -8.40 18.59
C ASN A 127 8.51 -8.76 17.13
N SER A 128 8.86 -7.74 16.35
CA SER A 128 9.31 -7.91 14.96
C SER A 128 10.82 -8.06 14.92
N HIS A 129 11.30 -9.14 14.31
CA HIS A 129 12.72 -9.44 14.13
C HIS A 129 13.04 -9.50 12.64
N SER A 130 14.08 -8.78 12.24
CA SER A 130 14.64 -8.87 10.89
C SER A 130 15.93 -9.69 10.92
N VAL A 131 16.07 -10.63 9.99
CA VAL A 131 17.22 -11.54 9.93
C VAL A 131 17.64 -11.76 8.49
N LYS A 132 18.96 -11.77 8.24
CA LYS A 132 19.53 -12.06 6.93
C LYS A 132 19.68 -13.56 6.71
N LEU A 133 19.70 -13.97 5.45
CA LEU A 133 20.00 -15.34 5.07
C LEU A 133 21.38 -15.73 5.63
N GLY A 134 21.43 -16.82 6.39
CA GLY A 134 22.64 -17.30 7.05
C GLY A 134 22.97 -16.62 8.38
N GLU A 135 22.14 -15.69 8.87
CA GLU A 135 22.28 -15.09 10.21
C GLU A 135 21.34 -15.72 11.23
N GLU A 136 21.71 -15.57 12.50
CA GLU A 136 20.88 -15.95 13.65
C GLU A 136 19.97 -14.79 14.06
N LEU A 137 18.76 -15.15 14.51
CA LEU A 137 17.82 -14.21 15.10
C LEU A 137 18.35 -13.73 16.45
N LYS A 138 18.01 -12.49 16.81
CA LYS A 138 18.43 -11.83 18.04
C LYS A 138 17.29 -11.77 19.05
N GLY A 139 17.63 -11.67 20.33
CA GLY A 139 16.65 -11.50 21.43
C GLY A 139 15.96 -12.81 21.78
N ASP A 140 14.63 -12.78 21.90
CA ASP A 140 13.80 -13.91 22.35
C ASP A 140 13.89 -15.16 21.45
N LEU A 141 14.39 -14.99 20.22
CA LEU A 141 14.58 -16.04 19.21
C LEU A 141 16.04 -16.42 19.00
N ALA A 142 16.92 -16.07 19.95
CA ALA A 142 18.34 -16.43 19.90
C ALA A 142 18.54 -17.94 19.73
N GLY A 143 19.47 -18.32 18.85
CA GLY A 143 19.77 -19.73 18.51
C GLY A 143 18.96 -20.29 17.33
N TRP A 144 18.05 -19.51 16.74
CA TRP A 144 17.42 -19.86 15.46
C TRP A 144 18.09 -19.12 14.31
N LYS A 145 18.48 -19.85 13.27
CA LYS A 145 19.19 -19.36 12.09
C LYS A 145 18.32 -19.43 10.85
N LEU A 146 18.32 -18.40 10.02
CA LEU A 146 17.67 -18.46 8.71
C LEU A 146 18.57 -19.23 7.74
N VAL A 147 18.14 -20.42 7.31
CA VAL A 147 18.93 -21.32 6.45
C VAL A 147 18.49 -21.26 4.99
N GLU A 148 17.20 -21.05 4.74
CA GLU A 148 16.66 -20.94 3.38
C GLU A 148 15.63 -19.81 3.32
N LEU A 149 15.67 -19.04 2.24
CA LEU A 149 14.71 -17.96 1.98
C LEU A 149 14.22 -18.04 0.54
N ALA A 150 12.91 -18.19 0.38
CA ALA A 150 12.19 -18.16 -0.88
C ALA A 150 11.16 -17.02 -0.88
N PRO A 151 10.62 -16.60 -2.03
CA PRO A 151 9.74 -15.43 -2.14
C PRO A 151 8.51 -15.43 -1.21
N ARG A 152 8.05 -16.61 -0.76
CA ARG A 152 6.89 -16.76 0.13
C ARG A 152 7.12 -17.73 1.30
N LYS A 153 8.38 -18.14 1.53
CA LYS A 153 8.73 -19.16 2.51
C LYS A 153 10.09 -18.85 3.12
N ALA A 154 10.22 -19.02 4.43
CA ALA A 154 11.49 -18.96 5.14
C ALA A 154 11.67 -20.24 5.95
N VAL A 155 12.89 -20.78 5.96
CA VAL A 155 13.25 -21.99 6.71
C VAL A 155 14.27 -21.63 7.76
N PHE A 156 13.92 -21.88 9.01
CA PHE A 156 14.74 -21.64 10.17
C PHE A 156 15.26 -22.95 10.73
N GLU A 157 16.48 -22.95 11.25
CA GLU A 157 17.10 -24.09 11.91
C GLU A 157 17.55 -23.66 13.30
N GLY A 158 17.22 -24.45 14.31
CA GLY A 158 17.56 -24.13 15.69
C GLY A 158 17.52 -25.36 16.59
N PRO A 159 17.54 -25.16 17.92
CA PRO A 159 17.59 -26.26 18.90
C PRO A 159 16.37 -27.19 18.83
N GLY A 160 15.25 -26.72 18.26
CA GLY A 160 14.04 -27.51 18.00
C GLY A 160 13.98 -28.16 16.60
N GLY A 161 15.09 -28.18 15.85
CA GLY A 161 15.17 -28.66 14.48
C GLY A 161 14.82 -27.61 13.43
N ARG A 162 14.43 -28.07 12.24
CA ARG A 162 14.07 -27.21 11.10
C ARG A 162 12.59 -26.82 11.16
N LYS A 163 12.29 -25.52 11.12
CA LYS A 163 10.94 -24.96 11.08
C LYS A 163 10.72 -24.09 9.86
N GLU A 164 9.58 -24.28 9.21
CA GLU A 164 9.20 -23.52 8.02
C GLU A 164 8.14 -22.49 8.39
N ALA A 165 8.30 -21.25 7.92
CA ALA A 165 7.31 -20.19 8.05
C ALA A 165 6.87 -19.72 6.66
N ALA A 166 5.57 -19.78 6.39
CA ALA A 166 4.98 -19.27 5.15
C ALA A 166 4.60 -17.79 5.32
N LEU A 167 4.78 -17.01 4.25
CA LEU A 167 4.43 -15.59 4.24
C LEU A 167 2.93 -15.44 4.43
N ARG A 168 2.53 -14.70 5.47
CA ARG A 168 1.11 -14.43 5.73
C ARG A 168 0.52 -13.61 4.58
N VAL A 169 -0.49 -14.16 3.93
CA VAL A 169 -1.23 -13.48 2.86
C VAL A 169 -2.40 -12.76 3.51
N PHE A 170 -2.49 -11.46 3.24
CA PHE A 170 -3.66 -10.68 3.63
C PHE A 170 -4.77 -10.94 2.61
N ASP A 171 -5.90 -11.52 3.03
CA ASP A 171 -7.03 -11.91 2.19
C ASP A 171 -8.07 -10.79 2.01
N GLY A 172 -7.79 -9.58 2.51
CA GLY A 172 -8.70 -8.43 2.41
C GLY A 172 -9.85 -8.46 3.43
N THR A 173 -9.99 -9.54 4.20
CA THR A 173 -10.98 -9.68 5.27
C THR A 173 -10.35 -9.44 6.63
N GLY A 174 -9.90 -8.20 6.88
CA GLY A 174 -9.43 -7.83 8.22
C GLY A 174 -8.52 -6.62 8.28
N GLY A 175 -9.06 -5.43 8.12
CA GLY A 175 -8.36 -4.19 8.44
C GLY A 175 -9.40 -3.13 8.75
N GLN A 176 -9.14 -2.28 9.74
CA GLN A 176 -9.97 -1.09 9.92
C GLN A 176 -9.89 -0.28 8.63
N ALA A 177 -11.04 0.03 8.03
CA ALA A 177 -11.09 0.81 6.80
C ALA A 177 -10.27 2.11 7.01
N PRO A 178 -9.52 2.57 5.99
CA PRO A 178 -8.85 3.87 6.06
C PRO A 178 -9.85 4.91 6.52
N THR A 179 -9.52 5.64 7.59
CA THR A 179 -10.38 6.70 8.13
C THR A 179 -10.80 7.60 6.97
N ALA A 180 -12.09 7.58 6.64
CA ALA A 180 -12.62 8.39 5.56
C ALA A 180 -12.33 9.86 5.90
N VAL A 181 -11.57 10.53 5.05
CA VAL A 181 -11.36 11.97 5.17
C VAL A 181 -12.68 12.63 4.76
N GLU A 182 -13.43 13.13 5.74
CA GLU A 182 -14.60 13.96 5.46
C GLU A 182 -14.15 15.21 4.70
N THR A 183 -14.52 15.32 3.43
CA THR A 183 -14.45 16.57 2.69
C THR A 183 -15.35 17.61 3.36
N PRO A 184 -14.84 18.80 3.74
CA PRO A 184 -15.65 19.83 4.35
C PRO A 184 -16.75 20.29 3.38
N VAL A 185 -18.01 20.15 3.79
CA VAL A 185 -19.15 20.75 3.11
C VAL A 185 -19.03 22.28 3.24
N ALA A 186 -18.96 22.97 2.10
CA ALA A 186 -19.05 24.42 2.04
C ALA A 186 -20.44 24.88 2.52
N PRO A 187 -20.55 25.89 3.38
CA PRO A 187 -21.85 26.39 3.81
C PRO A 187 -22.43 27.29 2.73
N ASN A 188 -23.65 27.02 2.27
CA ASN A 188 -24.66 28.06 2.04
C ASN A 188 -26.07 27.51 1.73
N ALA A 189 -27.00 27.91 2.62
CA ALA A 189 -28.37 28.37 2.36
C ALA A 189 -29.48 27.31 2.09
N PRO A 190 -30.78 27.66 2.23
CA PRO A 190 -31.64 27.13 3.29
C PRO A 190 -32.66 26.08 2.83
N ASN A 191 -32.99 25.23 3.80
CA ASN A 191 -34.15 24.34 3.93
C ASN A 191 -35.27 24.48 2.87
N GLN A 192 -35.39 23.47 2.00
CA GLN A 192 -36.67 23.06 1.43
C GLN A 192 -36.84 21.56 1.66
N ALA A 193 -37.78 21.24 2.54
CA ALA A 193 -38.32 19.90 2.70
C ALA A 193 -39.29 19.61 1.54
N ALA A 194 -39.10 18.47 0.87
CA ALA A 194 -40.17 17.59 0.43
C ALA A 194 -39.52 16.33 -0.16
N ALA A 195 -39.77 15.20 0.50
CA ALA A 195 -39.51 13.89 -0.04
C ALA A 195 -40.36 13.69 -1.29
N ASP A 196 -39.77 13.15 -2.35
CA ASP A 196 -40.54 12.37 -3.30
C ASP A 196 -39.76 11.16 -3.78
N SER A 197 -40.43 10.03 -3.67
CA SER A 197 -39.94 8.71 -4.01
C SER A 197 -40.10 8.51 -5.50
N MET A 198 -39.05 8.15 -6.25
CA MET A 198 -39.24 7.37 -7.47
C MET A 198 -38.02 6.51 -7.78
N ALA A 199 -38.28 5.20 -7.86
CA ALA A 199 -37.43 4.19 -8.43
C ALA A 199 -37.14 4.51 -9.91
N GLN A 200 -35.91 4.22 -10.36
CA GLN A 200 -35.57 4.15 -11.78
C GLN A 200 -34.91 2.80 -12.09
N PRO A 201 -35.29 2.11 -13.18
CA PRO A 201 -34.88 0.73 -13.46
C PRO A 201 -33.66 0.66 -14.37
N ALA A 202 -32.87 -0.42 -14.24
CA ALA A 202 -31.84 -0.78 -15.21
C ALA A 202 -32.35 -1.92 -16.13
N GLN A 203 -32.28 -1.65 -17.43
CA GLN A 203 -32.65 -2.50 -18.57
C GLN A 203 -31.44 -3.35 -19.06
N PRO A 204 -31.59 -4.27 -20.05
CA PRO A 204 -31.11 -5.65 -19.96
C PRO A 204 -30.04 -6.05 -21.01
N GLY A 205 -29.32 -7.15 -20.76
CA GLY A 205 -28.46 -7.83 -21.72
C GLY A 205 -28.29 -9.33 -21.38
N ALA A 206 -28.69 -10.21 -22.30
CA ALA A 206 -28.94 -11.65 -22.18
C ALA A 206 -27.71 -12.53 -22.59
N PRO A 207 -27.78 -13.88 -22.78
CA PRO A 207 -28.58 -14.95 -22.13
C PRO A 207 -27.76 -16.24 -21.73
N ALA A 208 -28.43 -17.13 -20.95
CA ALA A 208 -28.28 -18.61 -20.85
C ALA A 208 -26.99 -19.19 -20.20
N ALA A 209 -27.00 -20.19 -19.30
CA ALA A 209 -28.02 -21.16 -18.89
C ALA A 209 -27.69 -21.80 -17.51
N VAL A 210 -28.69 -22.53 -16.99
CA VAL A 210 -28.68 -23.67 -16.04
C VAL A 210 -28.39 -23.46 -14.54
N GLY A 211 -29.48 -23.57 -13.75
CA GLY A 211 -29.48 -24.27 -12.46
C GLY A 211 -29.94 -23.45 -11.25
N THR A 212 -31.24 -23.46 -10.95
CA THR A 212 -31.75 -23.11 -9.60
C THR A 212 -32.40 -24.36 -9.00
N PRO A 213 -32.37 -24.54 -7.67
CA PRO A 213 -33.45 -24.01 -6.85
C PRO A 213 -32.89 -23.26 -5.61
N ALA A 214 -33.18 -21.97 -5.43
CA ALA A 214 -34.39 -21.46 -4.79
C ALA A 214 -34.49 -21.92 -3.33
N ALA A 215 -33.65 -21.36 -2.45
CA ALA A 215 -33.80 -21.46 -0.99
C ALA A 215 -33.09 -20.32 -0.24
N ASP A 216 -33.08 -19.11 -0.78
CA ASP A 216 -32.47 -17.95 -0.10
C ASP A 216 -33.33 -16.71 -0.26
N THR A 217 -34.62 -16.86 0.04
CA THR A 217 -35.49 -15.70 0.25
C THR A 217 -35.14 -15.05 1.59
N PRO A 218 -35.08 -13.71 1.67
CA PRO A 218 -34.79 -12.99 2.91
C PRO A 218 -35.75 -13.36 4.05
N GLU A 219 -36.97 -13.79 3.72
CA GLU A 219 -37.97 -14.29 4.66
C GLU A 219 -37.53 -15.59 5.34
N ALA A 220 -36.97 -16.56 4.59
CA ALA A 220 -36.47 -17.82 5.15
C ALA A 220 -35.27 -17.58 6.09
N ARG A 221 -34.42 -16.59 5.78
CA ARG A 221 -33.30 -16.18 6.64
C ARG A 221 -33.80 -15.54 7.94
N ALA A 222 -34.88 -14.76 7.88
CA ALA A 222 -35.50 -14.16 9.07
C ALA A 222 -36.09 -15.22 10.02
N GLU A 223 -36.67 -16.29 9.50
CA GLU A 223 -37.19 -17.40 10.31
C GLU A 223 -36.08 -18.19 11.00
N LEU A 224 -34.96 -18.45 10.32
CA LEU A 224 -33.79 -19.11 10.91
C LEU A 224 -33.17 -18.27 12.04
N ILE A 225 -33.13 -16.94 11.87
CA ILE A 225 -32.65 -16.02 12.92
C ILE A 225 -33.59 -16.05 14.12
N ARG A 226 -34.92 -16.02 13.91
CA ARG A 226 -35.90 -16.13 15.00
C ARG A 226 -35.72 -17.41 15.82
N LYS A 227 -35.58 -18.57 15.16
CA LYS A 227 -35.34 -19.85 15.83
C LYS A 227 -34.06 -19.84 16.67
N ARG A 228 -32.97 -19.30 16.14
CA ARG A 228 -31.67 -19.26 16.85
C ARG A 228 -31.69 -18.33 18.07
N ILE A 229 -32.43 -17.23 18.01
CA ILE A 229 -32.57 -16.31 19.15
C ILE A 229 -33.40 -16.96 20.26
N GLU A 230 -34.46 -17.71 19.91
CA GLU A 230 -35.32 -18.36 20.89
C GLU A 230 -34.60 -19.46 21.66
N GLU A 231 -33.79 -20.29 20.98
CA GLU A 231 -32.93 -21.29 21.63
C GLU A 231 -31.91 -20.65 22.57
N ARG A 232 -31.19 -19.63 22.10
CA ARG A 232 -30.17 -18.94 22.92
C ARG A 232 -30.80 -18.27 24.14
N ARG A 233 -32.02 -17.74 24.01
CA ARG A 233 -32.77 -17.12 25.12
C ARG A 233 -33.25 -18.15 26.14
N ARG A 234 -33.44 -19.40 25.73
CA ARG A 234 -33.78 -20.51 26.63
C ARG A 234 -32.56 -20.95 27.42
N GLN A 235 -31.41 -21.12 26.76
CA GLN A 235 -30.13 -21.41 27.42
C GLN A 235 -29.75 -20.34 28.45
N MET A 236 -29.86 -19.05 28.09
CA MET A 236 -29.57 -17.95 29.02
C MET A 236 -30.45 -17.97 30.29
N ARG A 237 -31.70 -18.44 30.19
CA ARG A 237 -32.59 -18.57 31.35
C ARG A 237 -32.18 -19.72 32.25
N GLU A 238 -31.82 -20.86 31.68
CA GLU A 238 -31.32 -22.02 32.43
C GLU A 238 -29.98 -21.70 33.13
N GLU A 239 -29.09 -20.95 32.48
CA GLU A 239 -27.84 -20.47 33.07
C GLU A 239 -28.09 -19.46 34.20
N ALA A 240 -29.03 -18.53 34.03
CA ALA A 240 -29.40 -17.58 35.08
C ALA A 240 -29.99 -18.28 36.32
N GLU A 241 -30.79 -19.33 36.14
CA GLU A 241 -31.33 -20.14 37.23
C GLU A 241 -30.24 -20.98 37.92
N ARG A 242 -29.33 -21.60 37.17
CA ARG A 242 -28.16 -22.29 37.73
C ARG A 242 -27.28 -21.35 38.54
N ASN A 243 -27.00 -20.16 38.02
CA ASN A 243 -26.15 -19.19 38.70
C ASN A 243 -26.83 -18.62 39.97
N ARG A 244 -28.17 -18.56 40.01
CA ARG A 244 -28.93 -18.11 41.17
C ARG A 244 -29.04 -19.16 42.28
N GLY A 245 -29.01 -20.45 41.93
CA GLY A 245 -29.02 -21.55 42.91
C GLY A 245 -27.64 -21.87 43.52
N ASN A 246 -26.57 -21.26 43.01
CA ASN A 246 -25.19 -21.47 43.45
C ASN A 246 -24.65 -20.34 44.37
N GLN A 247 -25.54 -19.47 44.88
CA GLN A 247 -25.30 -18.50 45.96
C GLN A 247 -26.18 -18.85 47.15
#